data_AF-A0A838QDH7-F1
#
_entry.id   AF-A0A838QDH7-F1
#
_cell.length_a   1.000
_cell.length_b   1.000
_cell.length_c   1.000
_cell.angle_alpha   90.00
_cell.angle_beta   90.00
_cell.angle_gamma   90.00
#
_symmetry.space_group_name_H-M   'P 1'
#
loop_
_entity.id
_entity.type
_entity.pdbx_description
1 polymer ?
#
loop_
_entity_poly.entity_id
_entity_poly.type
_entity_poly.pdbx_seq_one_letter_code
_entity_poly.pdbx_strand_id
1 'polypeptide(L)'
;MAASKRWRLVCYDIRDPRRLREVYRIVSGHGHRVQYSIYRARLDDVQVEQLRWELSRVMAVDDSLLIVDLCPTCATNVISRNHVEGWQDPVPSFRVFGGDAGSTEQASIDDNREQLRECRDREDVEEDPPA
;
A
#
# COMPACT_ATOMS: atom_id res chain seq x y z
N MET A 1 -13.09 28.04 -0.91
CA MET A 1 -12.08 27.48 -1.83
C MET A 1 -12.35 25.99 -1.93
N ALA A 2 -12.77 25.48 -3.09
CA ALA A 2 -12.96 24.03 -3.25
C ALA A 2 -11.59 23.35 -3.17
N ALA A 3 -11.35 22.56 -2.13
CA ALA A 3 -10.07 21.91 -1.92
C ALA A 3 -9.89 20.83 -3.01
N SER A 4 -8.85 21.00 -3.85
CA SER A 4 -8.60 20.11 -4.97
C SER A 4 -7.95 18.83 -4.46
N LYS A 5 -8.72 17.73 -4.46
CA LYS A 5 -8.22 16.42 -4.03
C LYS A 5 -7.21 15.84 -5.02
N ARG A 6 -6.04 15.45 -4.51
CA ARG A 6 -4.95 14.84 -5.28
C ARG A 6 -4.70 13.42 -4.79
N TRP A 7 -4.09 12.59 -5.64
CA TRP A 7 -3.62 11.28 -5.21
C TRP A 7 -2.33 11.45 -4.42
N ARG A 8 -2.26 10.79 -3.26
CA ARG A 8 -1.11 10.83 -2.37
C ARG A 8 -0.73 9.43 -1.93
N LEU A 9 0.57 9.17 -1.90
CA LEU A 9 1.11 7.99 -1.24
C LEU A 9 1.50 8.38 0.19
N VAL A 10 0.98 7.63 1.15
CA VAL A 10 1.31 7.75 2.57
C VAL A 10 2.15 6.53 2.91
N CYS A 11 3.42 6.75 3.18
CA CYS A 11 4.37 5.73 3.58
C CYS A 11 4.79 5.99 5.02
N TYR A 12 4.80 4.96 5.85
CA TYR A 12 5.26 5.10 7.24
C TYR A 12 6.24 3.98 7.58
N ASP A 13 7.21 4.30 8.42
CA ASP A 13 8.14 3.32 8.99
C ASP A 13 8.06 3.42 10.52
N ILE A 14 7.49 2.39 11.14
CA ILE A 14 7.15 2.36 12.56
C ILE A 14 7.78 1.12 13.15
N ARG A 15 8.57 1.31 14.21
CA ARG A 15 9.35 0.22 14.82
C ARG A 15 8.54 -0.60 15.82
N ASP A 16 7.52 -0.01 16.44
CA ASP A 16 6.76 -0.63 17.52
C ASP A 16 5.42 -1.23 17.00
N PRO A 17 5.18 -2.54 17.18
CA PRO A 17 3.97 -3.20 16.73
C PRO A 17 2.66 -2.72 17.37
N ARG A 18 2.69 -2.12 18.56
CA ARG A 18 1.51 -1.53 19.23
C ARG A 18 1.14 -0.21 18.55
N ARG A 19 2.10 0.71 18.36
CA ARG A 19 1.89 1.98 17.64
C ARG A 19 1.47 1.76 16.20
N LEU A 20 2.05 0.75 15.55
CA LEU A 20 1.73 0.37 14.19
C LEU A 20 0.26 -0.04 14.00
N ARG A 21 -0.33 -0.74 14.98
CA ARG A 21 -1.76 -1.07 14.95
C ARG A 21 -2.64 0.17 15.07
N GLU A 22 -2.22 1.15 15.86
CA GLU A 22 -2.93 2.43 16.00
C GLU A 22 -2.83 3.27 14.72
N VAL A 23 -1.64 3.41 14.16
CA VAL A 23 -1.42 4.10 12.88
C VAL A 23 -2.19 3.42 11.75
N TYR A 24 -2.16 2.08 11.67
CA TYR A 24 -2.95 1.32 10.70
C TYR A 24 -4.43 1.70 10.77
N ARG A 25 -5.01 1.77 11.97
CA ARG A 25 -6.42 2.15 12.16
C ARG A 25 -6.71 3.55 11.64
N ILE A 26 -5.83 4.52 11.95
CA ILE A 26 -5.96 5.90 11.47
C ILE A 26 -5.91 5.92 9.93
N VAL A 27 -4.82 5.43 9.32
CA VAL A 27 -4.59 5.53 7.87
C VAL A 27 -5.62 4.72 7.06
N SER A 28 -6.12 3.61 7.60
CA SER A 28 -7.13 2.78 6.94
C SER A 28 -8.44 3.52 6.62
N GLY A 29 -8.77 4.59 7.37
CA GLY A 29 -9.95 5.42 7.10
C GLY A 29 -9.78 6.39 5.94
N HIS A 30 -8.53 6.66 5.50
CA HIS A 30 -8.23 7.70 4.52
C HIS A 30 -7.99 7.17 3.10
N GLY A 31 -7.71 5.87 2.92
CA GLY A 31 -7.34 5.34 1.63
C GLY A 31 -7.21 3.82 1.55
N HIS A 32 -6.65 3.37 0.43
CA HIS A 32 -6.47 1.96 0.12
C HIS A 32 -5.04 1.52 0.46
N ARG A 33 -4.91 0.36 1.07
CA ARG A 33 -3.61 -0.24 1.40
C ARG A 33 -2.96 -0.80 0.12
N VAL A 34 -1.72 -0.40 -0.15
CA VAL A 34 -0.92 -0.89 -1.30
C VAL A 34 0.07 -1.96 -0.85
N GLN A 35 0.79 -1.68 0.24
CA GLN A 35 1.68 -2.62 0.93
C GLN A 35 1.46 -2.49 2.44
N TYR A 36 2.21 -3.24 3.23
CA TYR A 36 2.11 -3.19 4.69
C TYR A 36 2.27 -1.79 5.28
N SER A 37 3.23 -1.04 4.75
CA SER A 37 3.61 0.31 5.19
C SER A 37 3.29 1.42 4.18
N ILE A 38 2.55 1.11 3.12
CA ILE A 38 2.27 2.05 2.02
C ILE A 38 0.78 2.08 1.73
N TYR A 39 0.22 3.28 1.73
CA TYR A 39 -1.19 3.56 1.48
C TYR A 39 -1.33 4.55 0.34
N ARG A 40 -2.38 4.40 -0.44
CA ARG A 40 -2.77 5.35 -1.48
C ARG A 40 -4.11 5.97 -1.11
N ALA A 41 -4.11 7.29 -0.95
CA ALA A 41 -5.28 8.05 -0.53
C ALA A 41 -5.54 9.21 -1.51
N ARG A 42 -6.81 9.60 -1.64
CA ARG A 42 -7.20 10.79 -2.40
C ARG A 42 -7.59 11.89 -1.43
N LEU A 43 -6.64 12.75 -1.11
CA LEU A 43 -6.76 13.73 -0.05
C LEU A 43 -6.62 15.15 -0.63
N ASP A 44 -7.29 16.10 0.01
CA ASP A 44 -6.95 17.52 -0.14
C ASP A 44 -5.92 17.96 0.92
N ASP A 45 -5.45 19.20 0.83
CA ASP A 45 -4.38 19.71 1.69
C ASP A 45 -4.80 19.77 3.18
N VAL A 46 -6.09 20.01 3.45
CA VAL A 46 -6.63 20.03 4.82
C VAL A 46 -6.69 18.61 5.39
N GLN A 47 -7.12 17.65 4.59
CA GLN A 47 -7.16 16.24 4.98
C GLN A 47 -5.75 15.68 5.23
N VAL A 48 -4.73 16.16 4.52
CA VAL A 48 -3.33 15.80 4.78
C VAL A 48 -2.86 16.33 6.13
N GLU A 49 -3.13 17.60 6.42
CA GLU A 49 -2.74 18.18 7.71
C GLU A 49 -3.51 17.54 8.88
N GLN A 50 -4.79 17.19 8.68
CA GLN A 50 -5.55 16.43 9.66
C GLN A 50 -4.93 15.05 9.90
N LEU A 51 -4.63 14.30 8.83
CA LEU A 51 -3.97 13.00 8.94
C LEU A 51 -2.62 13.12 9.66
N ARG A 52 -1.82 14.12 9.29
CA ARG A 52 -0.52 14.40 9.93
C ARG A 52 -0.67 14.71 11.41
N TRP A 53 -1.70 15.47 11.80
CA TRP A 53 -1.99 15.77 13.20
C TRP A 53 -2.47 14.54 13.98
N GLU A 54 -3.29 13.68 13.38
CA GLU A 54 -3.71 12.43 14.01
C GLU A 54 -2.53 11.48 14.21
N LEU A 55 -1.66 11.37 13.21
CA LEU A 55 -0.46 10.55 13.26
C LEU A 55 0.57 11.08 14.27
N SER A 56 0.75 12.40 14.40
CA SER A 56 1.73 12.97 15.34
C SER A 56 1.42 12.68 16.80
N ARG A 57 0.17 12.34 17.12
CA ARG A 57 -0.25 11.95 18.48
C ARG A 57 0.12 10.51 18.84
N VAL A 58 0.38 9.69 17.83
CA VAL A 58 0.64 8.25 17.98
C VAL A 58 2.08 7.91 17.66
N MET A 59 2.67 8.55 16.64
CA MET A 59 4.03 8.29 16.19
C MET A 59 5.07 8.81 17.20
N ALA A 60 6.13 8.02 17.39
CA ALA A 60 7.29 8.42 18.17
C ALA A 60 8.26 9.26 17.33
N VAL A 61 9.23 9.89 17.99
CA VAL A 61 10.28 10.69 17.33
C VAL A 61 11.14 9.87 16.37
N ASP A 62 11.30 8.57 16.65
CA ASP A 62 12.09 7.64 15.82
C ASP A 62 11.29 7.04 14.65
N ASP A 63 9.98 7.26 14.60
CA ASP A 63 9.13 6.76 13.51
C ASP A 63 9.16 7.77 12.34
N SER A 64 9.11 7.28 11.10
CA SER A 64 9.21 8.13 9.90
C SER A 64 7.90 8.14 9.11
N LEU A 65 7.47 9.33 8.67
CA LEU A 65 6.30 9.53 7.80
C LEU A 65 6.73 10.23 6.51
N LEU A 66 6.36 9.65 5.38
CA LEU A 66 6.56 10.22 4.05
C LEU A 66 5.21 10.33 3.33
N ILE A 67 4.87 11.54 2.90
CA ILE A 67 3.69 11.78 2.07
C ILE A 67 4.16 12.31 0.71
N VAL A 68 3.83 11.59 -0.35
CA VAL A 68 4.22 11.93 -1.72
C VAL A 68 2.98 12.32 -2.53
N ASP A 69 2.99 13.53 -3.05
CA ASP A 69 1.96 14.02 -3.96
C ASP A 69 2.17 13.43 -5.36
N LEU A 70 1.16 12.76 -5.88
CA LEU A 70 1.19 12.18 -7.22
C LEU A 70 0.44 13.09 -8.20
N CYS A 71 1.10 13.43 -9.30
CA CYS A 71 0.41 13.98 -10.45
C CYS A 71 -0.53 12.92 -11.06
N PRO A 72 -1.55 13.32 -11.85
CA PRO A 72 -2.51 12.39 -12.43
C PRO A 72 -1.86 11.23 -13.21
N THR A 73 -0.80 11.52 -13.96
CA THR A 73 -0.05 10.50 -14.71
C THR A 73 0.66 9.51 -13.79
N CYS A 74 1.35 9.98 -12.76
CA CYS A 74 2.03 9.11 -11.79
C CYS A 74 1.04 8.25 -11.00
N ALA A 75 -0.15 8.78 -10.68
CA ALA A 75 -1.19 8.05 -9.97
C ALA A 75 -1.71 6.83 -10.75
N THR A 76 -1.79 6.93 -12.07
CA THR A 76 -2.18 5.82 -12.97
C THR A 76 -1.07 4.78 -13.12
N ASN A 77 0.20 5.19 -12.98
CA ASN A 77 1.36 4.34 -13.19
C ASN A 77 1.87 3.63 -11.92
N VAL A 78 1.10 3.64 -10.82
CA VAL A 78 1.47 2.89 -9.60
C VAL A 78 1.20 1.41 -9.83
N ILE A 79 2.26 0.63 -10.04
CA ILE A 79 2.20 -0.80 -10.31
C ILE A 79 2.82 -1.54 -9.11
N SER A 80 2.05 -2.42 -8.47
CA SER A 80 2.59 -3.35 -7.47
C SER A 80 3.30 -4.50 -8.17
N ARG A 81 4.55 -4.79 -7.77
CA ARG A 81 5.39 -5.86 -8.35
C ARG A 81 5.71 -6.95 -7.32
N ASN A 82 4.82 -7.17 -6.35
CA ASN A 82 5.08 -8.00 -5.17
C ASN A 82 5.11 -9.53 -5.42
N HIS A 83 4.86 -10.00 -6.65
CA HIS A 83 4.98 -11.42 -6.97
C HIS A 83 6.36 -11.73 -7.58
N VAL A 84 6.98 -12.76 -7.03
CA VAL A 84 8.34 -13.25 -7.32
C VAL A 84 8.41 -13.99 -8.67
N GLU A 85 7.26 -14.26 -9.32
CA GLU A 85 7.25 -14.70 -10.71
C GLU A 85 7.72 -13.55 -11.62
N GLY A 86 8.89 -13.73 -12.23
CA GLY A 86 9.44 -12.81 -13.22
C GLY A 86 10.48 -11.80 -12.72
N TRP A 87 11.03 -11.95 -11.51
CA TRP A 87 12.23 -11.19 -11.10
C TRP A 87 13.47 -11.53 -11.95
N GLN A 88 13.50 -12.72 -12.54
CA GLN A 88 14.57 -13.19 -13.42
C GLN A 88 14.30 -12.90 -14.90
N ASP A 89 13.08 -12.46 -15.24
CA ASP A 89 12.75 -12.14 -16.62
C ASP A 89 13.32 -10.76 -16.97
N PRO A 90 14.04 -10.64 -18.11
CA PRO A 90 14.55 -9.35 -18.53
C PRO A 90 13.37 -8.40 -18.73
N VAL A 91 13.34 -7.32 -17.94
CA VAL A 91 12.32 -6.28 -18.06
C VAL A 91 12.39 -5.75 -19.49
N PRO A 92 11.33 -5.86 -20.31
CA PRO A 92 11.34 -5.29 -21.64
C PRO A 92 11.62 -3.79 -21.52
N SER A 93 12.62 -3.32 -22.27
CA SER A 93 13.24 -2.01 -22.11
C SER A 93 12.29 -0.83 -22.37
N PHE A 94 11.11 -1.08 -22.93
CA PHE A 94 10.06 -0.10 -23.13
C PHE A 94 8.70 -0.79 -23.28
N ARG A 95 7.65 -0.11 -22.83
CA ARG A 95 6.25 -0.47 -23.12
C ARG A 95 5.77 0.42 -24.25
N VAL A 96 5.62 -0.13 -25.46
CA VAL A 96 4.98 0.58 -26.57
C VAL A 96 3.48 0.64 -26.28
N PHE A 97 2.95 1.84 -26.05
CA PHE A 97 1.52 2.07 -26.13
C PHE A 97 1.19 2.46 -27.57
N GLY A 98 0.61 1.54 -28.33
CA GLY A 98 0.21 1.76 -29.72
C GLY A 98 0.49 0.54 -30.58
N GLY A 99 -0.53 -0.30 -30.74
CA GLY A 99 -0.55 -1.43 -31.66
C GLY A 99 -1.89 -2.13 -31.56
N ASP A 100 -2.83 -1.78 -32.42
CA ASP A 100 -4.07 -2.53 -32.59
C ASP A 100 -3.72 -3.97 -33.01
N ALA A 101 -4.07 -4.95 -32.17
CA ALA A 101 -4.68 -6.25 -32.54
C ALA A 101 -4.54 -7.30 -31.43
N GLY A 102 -5.65 -7.97 -31.11
CA GLY A 102 -5.66 -9.41 -30.83
C GLY A 102 -5.71 -9.84 -29.37
N SER A 103 -6.83 -10.49 -29.01
CA SER A 103 -7.03 -11.49 -27.93
C SER A 103 -5.74 -12.04 -27.29
N THR A 104 -5.63 -12.17 -25.96
CA THR A 104 -6.23 -13.29 -25.22
C THR A 104 -6.07 -13.13 -23.69
N GLU A 105 -7.08 -13.67 -22.99
CA GLU A 105 -7.19 -14.06 -21.57
C GLU A 105 -7.22 -12.99 -20.45
N GLN A 106 -8.46 -12.67 -20.08
CA GLN A 106 -8.86 -12.31 -18.73
C GLN A 106 -8.49 -13.44 -17.75
N ALA A 107 -7.44 -13.24 -16.96
CA ALA A 107 -7.31 -13.97 -15.69
C ALA A 107 -8.34 -13.37 -14.71
N SER A 108 -9.41 -14.12 -14.48
CA SER A 108 -10.48 -13.87 -13.53
C SER A 108 -9.93 -13.70 -12.11
N ILE A 109 -10.50 -12.75 -11.38
CA ILE A 109 -10.16 -12.34 -10.02
C ILE A 109 -10.56 -13.38 -8.95
N ASP A 110 -11.15 -14.52 -9.33
CA ASP A 110 -11.85 -15.42 -8.40
C ASP A 110 -11.03 -16.62 -7.88
N ASP A 111 -9.86 -16.96 -8.43
CA ASP A 111 -9.15 -18.19 -8.05
C ASP A 111 -8.20 -18.06 -6.84
N ASN A 112 -7.96 -16.84 -6.34
CA ASN A 112 -7.03 -16.63 -5.22
C ASN A 112 -7.66 -16.92 -3.84
N ARG A 113 -8.92 -17.39 -3.80
CA ARG A 113 -9.68 -17.63 -2.56
C ARG A 113 -9.50 -19.03 -1.99
N GLU A 114 -9.06 -20.00 -2.79
CA GLU A 114 -8.83 -21.38 -2.33
C GLU A 114 -7.40 -21.63 -1.81
N GLN A 115 -6.39 -20.92 -2.31
CA GLN A 115 -5.00 -21.09 -1.84
C GLN A 115 -4.70 -20.46 -0.47
N LEU A 116 -5.55 -19.56 0.02
CA LEU A 116 -5.42 -18.95 1.35
C LEU A 116 -6.01 -19.80 2.49
N ARG A 117 -6.70 -20.91 2.19
CA ARG A 117 -7.25 -21.81 3.21
C ARG A 117 -6.27 -22.89 3.67
N GLU A 118 -5.32 -23.31 2.85
CA GLU A 118 -4.36 -24.38 3.23
C GLU A 118 -3.13 -23.88 4.00
N CYS A 119 -2.83 -22.58 4.00
CA CYS A 119 -1.70 -22.02 4.75
C CYS A 119 -2.05 -21.63 6.20
N ARG A 120 -3.32 -21.68 6.61
CA ARG A 120 -3.75 -21.17 7.92
C ARG A 120 -3.66 -22.19 9.07
N ASP A 121 -3.33 -23.45 8.77
CA ASP A 121 -3.37 -24.55 9.75
C ASP A 121 -1.97 -24.99 10.27
N ARG A 122 -0.93 -24.16 10.21
CA ARG A 122 0.45 -24.56 10.58
C ARG A 122 1.29 -23.63 11.45
N GLU A 123 0.77 -22.51 11.96
CA GLU A 123 1.56 -21.60 12.82
C GLU A 123 0.93 -21.36 14.20
N ASP A 124 0.36 -22.41 14.80
CA ASP A 124 0.12 -22.49 16.25
C ASP A 124 1.31 -23.18 16.93
N VAL A 125 2.36 -22.43 17.30
CA VAL A 125 3.25 -22.79 18.42
C VAL A 125 3.62 -21.50 19.16
N GLU A 126 3.05 -21.37 20.36
CA GLU A 126 3.41 -20.43 21.41
C GLU A 126 4.92 -20.45 21.70
N GLU A 127 5.52 -19.28 21.94
CA GLU A 127 6.56 -19.14 22.97
C GLU A 127 6.59 -17.68 23.48
N ASP A 128 6.25 -17.50 24.75
CA ASP A 128 6.23 -16.25 25.51
C ASP A 128 7.64 -15.63 25.65
N PRO A 129 7.77 -14.29 25.70
CA PRO A 129 9.05 -13.63 25.98
C PRO A 129 9.40 -13.71 27.48
N PRO A 130 10.66 -14.03 27.86
CA PRO A 130 11.05 -14.14 29.27
C PRO A 130 11.18 -12.77 29.95
N ALA A 131 11.03 -12.83 31.28
CA ALA A 131 10.92 -11.75 32.26
C ALA A 131 12.12 -10.78 32.36
#